data_AF-A0A2S1LGL8-F1
#
_entry.id   AF-A0A2S1LGL8-F1
#
_cell.length_a   1.000
_cell.length_b   1.000
_cell.length_c   1.000
_cell.angle_alpha   90.00
_cell.angle_beta   90.00
_cell.angle_gamma   90.00
#
_symmetry.space_group_name_H-M   'P 1'
#
loop_
_entity.id
_entity.type
_entity.pdbx_description
1 polymer ?
#
loop_
_entity_poly.entity_id
_entity_poly.type
_entity_poly.pdbx_seq_one_letter_code
_entity_poly.pdbx_strand_id
1 'polypeptide(L)'
;MLFLYFDPEIWGTVSDWFVAIVTSITAYYLYQTLKSQKEVQDTQTKLFEIEKTRFLESIKPILKFTQPTKEQQIITEDTDKSINSIIVSNESSNNALNGSITMLSETKNIEIINRKAFEYFHLRKNSTLRLNFILHDTKSSENLLILCFKYQDIANNKYVQYINCDLKANGYSRIYYAFPETDTEK
;
A
#
# COMPACT_ATOMS: atom_id res chain seq x y z
N MET A 1 -40.41 -17.53 -76.33
CA MET A 1 -40.64 -16.32 -75.52
C MET A 1 -41.09 -16.81 -74.14
N LEU A 2 -40.16 -16.93 -73.19
CA LEU A 2 -40.43 -17.45 -71.85
C LEU A 2 -40.92 -16.29 -70.98
N PHE A 3 -42.22 -16.23 -70.71
CA PHE A 3 -42.77 -15.34 -69.69
C PHE A 3 -42.53 -15.98 -68.33
N LEU A 4 -41.58 -15.44 -67.57
CA LEU A 4 -41.42 -15.77 -66.15
C LEU A 4 -42.65 -15.24 -65.41
N TYR A 5 -43.49 -16.16 -64.92
CA TYR A 5 -44.61 -15.86 -64.06
C TYR A 5 -44.05 -15.47 -62.69
N PHE A 6 -44.04 -14.17 -62.39
CA PHE A 6 -43.67 -13.67 -61.06
C PHE A 6 -44.89 -13.81 -60.16
N ASP A 7 -44.82 -14.72 -59.19
CA ASP A 7 -45.85 -14.89 -58.18
C ASP A 7 -45.68 -13.79 -57.11
N PRO A 8 -46.57 -12.78 -57.04
CA PRO A 8 -46.42 -11.63 -56.15
C PRO A 8 -46.57 -12.00 -54.67
N GLU A 9 -47.09 -13.19 -54.37
CA GLU A 9 -47.22 -13.72 -53.01
C GLU A 9 -45.85 -14.05 -52.38
N ILE A 10 -44.84 -14.34 -53.21
CA ILE A 10 -43.47 -14.68 -52.76
C ILE A 10 -42.70 -13.44 -52.27
N TRP A 11 -43.08 -12.24 -52.73
CA TRP A 11 -42.35 -11.00 -52.44
C TRP A 11 -42.91 -10.20 -51.26
N GLY A 12 -43.96 -10.70 -50.60
CA GLY A 12 -44.61 -10.04 -49.47
C GLY A 12 -45.34 -8.76 -49.86
N THR A 13 -46.14 -8.23 -48.94
CA THR A 13 -46.84 -6.95 -49.15
C THR A 13 -45.87 -5.77 -48.94
N VAL A 14 -46.15 -4.62 -49.56
CA VAL A 14 -45.38 -3.37 -49.33
C VAL A 14 -45.30 -3.01 -47.83
N SER A 15 -46.32 -3.40 -47.06
CA SER A 15 -46.36 -3.25 -45.61
C SER A 15 -45.27 -4.06 -44.90
N ASP A 16 -44.98 -5.29 -45.35
CA ASP A 16 -43.97 -6.16 -44.75
C ASP A 16 -42.56 -5.58 -44.92
N TRP A 17 -42.28 -5.00 -46.08
CA TRP A 17 -41.03 -4.27 -46.34
C TRP A 17 -40.88 -3.02 -45.48
N PHE A 18 -41.97 -2.28 -45.24
CA PHE A 18 -41.95 -1.12 -44.36
C PHE A 18 -41.67 -1.52 -42.90
N VAL A 19 -42.29 -2.58 -42.41
CA VAL A 19 -42.02 -3.14 -41.08
C VAL A 19 -40.55 -3.56 -40.98
N ALA A 20 -40.03 -4.28 -41.97
CA ALA A 20 -38.62 -4.70 -42.00
C ALA A 20 -37.64 -3.51 -41.94
N ILE A 21 -37.94 -2.43 -42.66
CA ILE A 21 -37.14 -1.19 -42.63
C ILE A 21 -37.20 -0.55 -41.25
N VAL A 22 -38.40 -0.36 -40.67
CA VAL A 22 -38.55 0.23 -39.33
C VAL A 22 -37.84 -0.60 -38.28
N THR A 23 -38.02 -1.93 -38.28
CA THR A 23 -37.33 -2.84 -37.35
C THR A 23 -35.82 -2.77 -37.52
N SER A 24 -35.30 -2.68 -38.75
CA SER A 24 -33.85 -2.54 -39.00
C SER A 24 -33.32 -1.22 -38.45
N ILE A 25 -34.06 -0.11 -38.62
CA ILE A 25 -33.72 1.19 -38.04
C ILE A 25 -33.74 1.13 -36.51
N THR A 26 -34.77 0.53 -35.91
CA THR A 26 -34.87 0.35 -34.46
C THR A 26 -33.71 -0.50 -33.92
N ALA A 27 -33.39 -1.61 -34.58
CA ALA A 27 -32.26 -2.47 -34.20
C ALA A 27 -30.92 -1.72 -34.29
N TYR A 28 -30.73 -0.90 -35.33
CA TYR A 28 -29.55 -0.04 -35.47
C TYR A 28 -29.43 0.96 -34.32
N TYR A 29 -30.51 1.66 -33.95
CA TYR A 29 -30.51 2.58 -32.82
C TYR A 29 -30.26 1.88 -31.48
N LEU A 30 -30.91 0.74 -31.24
CA LEU A 30 -30.67 -0.06 -30.03
C LEU A 30 -29.21 -0.49 -29.90
N TYR A 31 -28.60 -0.93 -31.00
CA TYR A 31 -27.18 -1.29 -31.02
C TYR A 31 -26.29 -0.11 -30.65
N GLN A 32 -26.55 1.08 -31.22
CA GLN A 32 -25.80 2.30 -30.87
C GLN A 32 -25.98 2.68 -29.40
N THR A 33 -27.21 2.59 -28.86
CA THR A 33 -27.49 2.88 -27.45
C THR A 33 -26.77 1.90 -26.53
N LEU A 34 -26.82 0.59 -26.81
CA LEU A 34 -26.15 -0.43 -26.00
C LEU A 34 -24.63 -0.26 -26.02
N LYS A 35 -24.06 0.07 -27.20
CA LYS A 35 -22.63 0.36 -27.33
C LYS A 35 -22.23 1.56 -26.46
N SER A 36 -22.99 2.66 -26.53
CA SER A 36 -22.73 3.86 -25.73
C SER A 36 -22.83 3.60 -24.23
N GLN A 37 -23.84 2.84 -23.78
CA GLN A 37 -23.99 2.47 -22.37
C GLN A 37 -22.80 1.64 -21.87
N LYS A 38 -22.31 0.70 -22.68
CA LYS A 38 -21.14 -0.11 -22.34
C LYS A 38 -19.88 0.75 -22.17
N GLU A 39 -19.63 1.67 -23.09
CA GLU A 39 -18.47 2.58 -23.02
C GLU A 39 -18.51 3.47 -21.76
N VAL A 40 -19.71 3.94 -21.38
CA VAL A 40 -19.91 4.71 -20.14
C VAL A 40 -19.62 3.86 -18.91
N GLN A 41 -20.11 2.62 -18.86
CA GLN A 41 -19.85 1.71 -17.74
C GLN A 41 -18.36 1.41 -17.59
N ASP A 42 -17.67 1.09 -18.70
CA ASP A 42 -16.23 0.83 -18.70
C ASP A 42 -15.43 2.03 -18.17
N THR A 43 -15.85 3.25 -18.54
CA THR A 43 -15.22 4.48 -18.07
C THR A 43 -15.48 4.73 -16.58
N GLN A 44 -16.71 4.50 -16.11
CA GLN A 44 -17.05 4.65 -14.69
C GLN A 44 -16.29 3.66 -13.81
N THR A 45 -16.14 2.40 -14.24
CA THR A 45 -15.36 1.41 -13.52
C THR A 45 -13.90 1.84 -13.39
N LYS A 46 -13.28 2.31 -14.47
CA LYS A 46 -11.90 2.83 -14.44
C LYS A 46 -11.76 4.04 -13.50
N LEU A 47 -12.71 4.98 -13.55
CA LEU A 47 -12.69 6.14 -12.65
C LEU A 47 -12.81 5.72 -11.19
N PHE A 48 -13.72 4.80 -10.89
CA PHE A 48 -13.88 4.26 -9.55
C PHE A 48 -12.61 3.56 -9.05
N GLU A 49 -11.92 2.78 -9.89
CA GLU A 49 -10.64 2.16 -9.53
C GLU A 49 -9.55 3.19 -9.22
N ILE A 50 -9.49 4.27 -10.00
CA ILE A 50 -8.55 5.38 -9.77
C ILE A 50 -8.87 6.09 -8.45
N GLU A 51 -10.13 6.42 -8.21
CA GLU A 51 -10.57 7.08 -6.97
C GLU A 51 -10.32 6.20 -5.75
N LYS A 52 -10.62 4.90 -5.85
CA LYS A 52 -10.30 3.93 -4.81
C LYS A 52 -8.80 3.91 -4.51
N THR A 53 -7.96 3.86 -5.54
CA THR A 53 -6.50 3.86 -5.38
C THR A 53 -6.02 5.14 -4.72
N ARG A 54 -6.48 6.30 -5.21
CA ARG A 54 -6.16 7.61 -4.62
C ARG A 54 -6.61 7.72 -3.17
N PHE A 55 -7.79 7.21 -2.84
CA PHE A 55 -8.29 7.17 -1.48
C PHE A 55 -7.38 6.34 -0.59
N LEU A 56 -7.05 5.11 -0.99
CA LEU A 56 -6.13 4.23 -0.26
C LEU A 56 -4.74 4.86 -0.07
N GLU A 57 -4.21 5.53 -1.08
CA GLU A 57 -2.94 6.27 -0.96
C GLU A 57 -3.05 7.46 -0.01
N SER A 58 -4.17 8.20 -0.05
CA SER A 58 -4.41 9.37 0.79
C SER A 58 -4.54 9.04 2.28
N ILE A 59 -4.96 7.82 2.61
CA ILE A 59 -5.10 7.36 4.01
C ILE A 59 -3.88 6.56 4.49
N LYS A 60 -2.96 6.17 3.60
CA LYS A 60 -1.78 5.35 3.90
C LYS A 60 -0.86 6.07 4.91
N PRO A 61 -0.57 5.46 6.08
CA PRO A 61 0.38 6.02 7.01
C PRO A 61 1.81 5.87 6.51
N ILE A 62 2.61 6.93 6.63
CA ILE A 62 4.01 6.97 6.20
C ILE A 62 4.89 7.08 7.43
N LEU A 63 5.53 5.96 7.79
CA LEU A 63 6.53 5.93 8.85
C LEU A 63 7.89 6.31 8.27
N LYS A 64 8.55 7.25 8.95
CA LYS A 64 9.92 7.66 8.67
C LYS A 64 10.80 7.27 9.84
N PHE A 65 12.02 6.88 9.50
CA PHE A 65 13.01 6.42 10.44
C PHE A 65 14.17 7.40 10.42
N THR A 66 14.47 7.97 11.58
CA THR A 66 15.56 8.92 11.74
C THR A 66 16.46 8.50 12.90
N GLN A 67 17.70 8.95 12.84
CA GLN A 67 18.63 8.84 13.95
C GLN A 67 18.37 9.97 14.94
N PRO A 68 18.56 9.74 16.25
CA PRO A 68 18.57 10.83 17.22
C PRO A 68 19.67 11.84 16.89
N THR A 69 19.40 13.12 17.13
CA THR A 69 20.44 14.16 17.12
C THR A 69 21.45 13.89 18.23
N LYS A 70 22.67 14.47 18.12
CA LYS A 70 23.74 14.29 19.12
C LYS A 70 23.28 14.58 20.56
N GLU A 71 22.45 15.59 20.74
CA GLU A 71 21.88 15.99 22.04
C GLU A 71 20.87 14.99 22.61
N GLN A 72 20.29 14.15 21.75
CA GLN A 72 19.29 13.14 22.11
C GLN A 72 19.89 11.74 22.26
N GLN A 73 21.20 11.59 22.04
CA GLN A 73 21.90 10.33 22.19
C GLN A 73 22.04 9.98 23.68
N ILE A 74 21.80 8.72 23.99
CA ILE A 74 22.01 8.18 25.33
C ILE A 74 23.45 7.67 25.36
N ILE A 75 24.32 8.37 26.08
CA ILE A 75 25.69 7.94 26.30
C ILE A 75 25.69 7.01 27.52
N THR A 76 26.37 5.88 27.39
CA THR A 76 26.63 4.98 28.52
C THR A 76 28.10 5.12 28.95
N GLU A 77 28.35 4.96 30.25
CA GLU A 77 29.71 4.99 30.82
C GLU A 77 30.46 3.67 30.60
N ASP A 78 29.75 2.59 30.25
CA ASP A 78 30.31 1.26 30.01
C ASP A 78 30.96 1.20 28.62
N THR A 79 32.27 0.99 28.56
CA THR A 79 33.04 0.96 27.29
C THR A 79 32.69 -0.25 26.42
N ASP A 80 32.16 -1.30 27.01
CA ASP A 80 31.83 -2.54 26.30
C ASP A 80 30.40 -2.54 25.75
N LYS A 81 29.59 -1.54 26.15
CA LYS A 81 28.20 -1.40 25.71
C LYS A 81 27.96 -0.10 24.96
N SER A 82 27.01 -0.13 24.03
CA SER A 82 26.51 1.11 23.44
C SER A 82 25.00 1.10 23.31
N ILE A 83 24.39 2.25 23.61
CA ILE A 83 22.95 2.42 23.43
C ILE A 83 22.72 3.08 22.08
N ASN A 84 22.07 2.35 21.18
CA ASN A 84 21.65 2.85 19.89
C ASN A 84 20.15 3.16 19.95
N SER A 85 19.75 4.28 19.37
CA SER A 85 18.33 4.61 19.25
C SER A 85 17.91 4.83 17.80
N ILE A 86 16.67 4.45 17.51
CA ILE A 86 15.99 4.74 16.25
C ILE A 86 14.70 5.48 16.60
N ILE A 87 14.49 6.63 15.95
CA ILE A 87 13.26 7.39 16.08
C ILE A 87 12.37 7.06 14.89
N VAL A 88 11.17 6.59 15.19
CA VAL A 88 10.12 6.32 14.20
C VAL A 88 9.10 7.44 14.31
N SER A 89 8.88 8.19 13.24
CA SER A 89 7.90 9.28 13.18
C SER A 89 6.84 8.99 12.13
N ASN A 90 5.61 9.42 12.38
CA ASN A 90 4.56 9.39 11.36
C ASN A 90 4.51 10.74 10.64
N GLU A 91 4.96 10.78 9.39
CA GLU A 91 4.93 12.00 8.56
C GLU A 91 3.61 12.20 7.83
N SER A 92 2.76 11.18 7.79
CA SER A 92 1.44 11.31 7.17
C SER A 92 0.46 12.02 8.10
N SER A 93 -0.62 12.55 7.53
CA SER A 93 -1.75 13.08 8.29
C SER A 93 -2.56 12.02 9.02
N ASN A 94 -2.42 10.75 8.64
CA ASN A 94 -3.23 9.63 9.11
C ASN A 94 -2.50 8.86 10.18
N ASN A 95 -3.23 8.23 11.09
CA ASN A 95 -2.61 7.49 12.19
C ASN A 95 -2.18 6.08 11.74
N ALA A 96 -1.02 5.63 12.20
CA ALA A 96 -0.65 4.22 12.17
C ALA A 96 -1.18 3.55 13.44
N LEU A 97 -2.06 2.57 13.27
CA LEU A 97 -2.79 1.91 14.34
C LEU A 97 -2.35 0.46 14.48
N ASN A 98 -2.52 -0.10 15.68
CA ASN A 98 -2.29 -1.52 15.97
C ASN A 98 -0.93 -2.02 15.45
N GLY A 99 0.09 -1.18 15.61
CA GLY A 99 1.42 -1.44 15.13
C GLY A 99 2.12 -2.50 15.99
N SER A 100 2.96 -3.33 15.39
CA SER A 100 3.87 -4.24 16.07
C SER A 100 5.21 -4.25 15.33
N ILE A 101 6.27 -4.56 16.08
CA ILE A 101 7.65 -4.57 15.58
C ILE A 101 8.22 -5.94 15.86
N THR A 102 8.78 -6.56 14.84
CA THR A 102 9.46 -7.84 14.94
C THR A 102 10.90 -7.69 14.48
N MET A 103 11.82 -8.31 15.22
CA MET A 103 13.22 -8.38 14.84
C MET A 103 13.43 -9.62 14.00
N LEU A 104 13.92 -9.45 12.76
CA LEU A 104 14.15 -10.56 11.83
C LEU A 104 15.60 -11.06 11.87
N SER A 105 16.53 -10.27 12.41
CA SER A 105 17.94 -10.63 12.54
C SER A 105 18.19 -11.33 13.87
N GLU A 106 18.81 -12.51 13.86
CA GLU A 106 19.24 -13.21 15.08
C GLU A 106 20.60 -12.69 15.56
N THR A 107 20.62 -11.48 16.10
CA THR A 107 21.84 -10.90 16.67
C THR A 107 21.90 -11.19 18.17
N LYS A 108 22.80 -12.08 18.59
CA LYS A 108 23.01 -12.41 20.02
C LYS A 108 23.50 -11.23 20.87
N ASN A 109 24.09 -10.22 20.22
CA ASN A 109 24.72 -9.09 20.90
C ASN A 109 23.80 -7.87 21.05
N ILE A 110 22.54 -7.96 20.62
CA ILE A 110 21.58 -6.85 20.66
C ILE A 110 20.47 -7.17 21.66
N GLU A 111 20.26 -6.27 22.62
CA GLU A 111 19.17 -6.33 23.59
C GLU A 111 18.20 -5.16 23.41
N ILE A 112 16.90 -5.45 23.45
CA ILE A 112 15.83 -4.45 23.31
C ILE A 112 15.44 -3.93 24.70
N ILE A 113 15.59 -2.62 24.91
CA ILE A 113 15.23 -1.98 26.20
C ILE A 113 13.70 -1.84 26.33
N ASN A 114 13.01 -1.45 25.26
CA ASN A 114 11.58 -1.15 25.28
C ASN A 114 10.75 -2.22 24.56
N ARG A 115 10.62 -3.41 25.16
CA ARG A 115 9.86 -4.52 24.56
C ARG A 115 8.37 -4.23 24.38
N LYS A 116 7.76 -3.41 25.23
CA LYS A 116 6.32 -3.05 25.10
C LYS A 116 6.03 -2.35 23.78
N ALA A 117 6.93 -1.48 23.32
CA ALA A 117 6.81 -0.82 22.03
C ALA A 117 6.89 -1.78 20.83
N PHE A 118 7.48 -2.96 21.01
CA PHE A 118 7.56 -4.00 19.97
C PHE A 118 6.27 -4.81 19.88
N GLU A 119 5.63 -5.09 21.01
CA GLU A 119 4.36 -5.80 21.04
C GLU A 119 3.23 -4.96 20.44
N TYR A 120 3.22 -3.66 20.79
CA TYR A 120 2.14 -2.78 20.39
C TYR A 120 2.56 -1.30 20.31
N PHE A 121 2.17 -0.62 19.23
CA PHE A 121 2.29 0.82 19.11
C PHE A 121 1.12 1.47 18.37
N HIS A 122 0.87 2.74 18.70
CA HIS A 122 0.06 3.65 17.90
C HIS A 122 0.86 4.90 17.62
N LEU A 123 0.96 5.26 16.36
CA LEU A 123 1.67 6.47 15.94
C LEU A 123 0.68 7.45 15.32
N ARG A 124 0.26 8.41 16.14
CA ARG A 124 -0.55 9.56 15.68
C ARG A 124 0.27 10.46 14.75
N LYS A 125 -0.41 11.29 13.97
CA LYS A 125 0.22 12.39 13.22
C LYS A 125 1.21 13.16 14.10
N ASN A 126 2.42 13.39 13.60
CA ASN A 126 3.50 14.12 14.28
C ASN A 126 3.96 13.52 15.62
N SER A 127 3.53 12.31 15.96
CA SER A 127 4.08 11.59 17.12
C SER A 127 5.32 10.81 16.73
N THR A 128 6.15 10.52 17.73
CA THR A 128 7.37 9.75 17.55
C THR A 128 7.42 8.59 18.53
N LEU A 129 7.99 7.49 18.09
CA LEU A 129 8.31 6.32 18.87
C LEU A 129 9.82 6.17 18.89
N ARG A 130 10.42 6.12 20.08
CA ARG A 130 11.85 5.87 20.22
C ARG A 130 12.10 4.41 20.59
N LEU A 131 12.87 3.74 19.76
CA LEU A 131 13.35 2.37 19.99
C LEU A 131 14.79 2.46 20.46
N ASN A 132 15.09 1.78 21.56
CA ASN A 132 16.43 1.76 22.15
C ASN A 132 16.95 0.32 22.20
N PHE A 133 18.21 0.17 21.80
CA PHE A 133 18.92 -1.09 21.68
C PHE A 133 20.24 -0.98 22.44
N ILE A 134 20.57 -2.00 23.23
CA ILE A 134 21.88 -2.15 23.84
C ILE A 134 22.67 -3.10 22.95
N LEU A 135 23.86 -2.67 22.55
CA LEU A 135 24.85 -3.50 21.88
C LEU A 135 25.90 -3.91 22.91
N HIS A 136 26.09 -5.22 23.15
CA HIS A 136 26.98 -5.77 24.21
C HIS A 136 28.41 -6.07 23.76
N ASP A 137 28.70 -6.06 22.46
CA ASP A 137 30.05 -6.24 21.94
C ASP A 137 30.31 -5.22 20.83
N THR A 138 30.89 -4.09 21.23
CA THR A 138 31.18 -2.97 20.34
C THR A 138 32.32 -3.25 19.36
N LYS A 139 33.06 -4.36 19.52
CA LYS A 139 34.18 -4.73 18.64
C LYS A 139 33.74 -5.56 17.43
N SER A 140 32.53 -6.11 17.45
CA SER A 140 31.94 -6.82 16.31
C SER A 140 31.70 -5.85 15.14
N SER A 141 32.19 -6.21 13.96
CA SER A 141 32.03 -5.44 12.73
C SER A 141 30.65 -5.57 12.08
N GLU A 142 29.81 -6.51 12.55
CA GLU A 142 28.52 -6.83 11.94
C GLU A 142 27.38 -6.75 12.96
N ASN A 143 26.78 -5.58 13.10
CA ASN A 143 25.59 -5.37 13.93
C ASN A 143 24.40 -4.96 13.06
N LEU A 144 24.13 -5.76 12.02
CA LEU A 144 23.00 -5.57 11.14
C LEU A 144 21.71 -6.01 11.86
N LEU A 145 20.86 -5.04 12.10
CA LEU A 145 19.54 -5.21 12.68
C LEU A 145 18.48 -4.99 11.59
N ILE A 146 17.65 -6.01 11.38
CA ILE A 146 16.51 -5.98 10.48
C ILE A 146 15.26 -5.95 11.32
N LEU A 147 14.43 -4.92 11.18
CA LEU A 147 13.16 -4.77 11.88
C LEU A 147 12.02 -4.76 10.87
N CYS A 148 10.93 -5.44 11.21
CA CYS A 148 9.69 -5.48 10.45
C CYS A 148 8.57 -4.83 11.27
N PHE A 149 8.06 -3.73 10.74
CA PHE A 149 6.94 -2.97 11.30
C PHE A 149 5.67 -3.41 10.61
N LYS A 150 4.73 -4.00 11.35
CA LYS A 150 3.38 -4.29 10.85
C LYS A 150 2.42 -3.30 11.47
N TYR A 151 1.57 -2.65 10.70
CA TYR A 151 0.63 -1.66 11.22
C TYR A 151 -0.61 -1.53 10.32
N GLN A 152 -1.61 -0.80 10.79
CA GLN A 152 -2.87 -0.58 10.10
C GLN A 152 -3.16 0.90 9.91
N ASP A 153 -3.94 1.24 8.87
CA ASP A 153 -4.54 2.57 8.75
C ASP A 153 -5.90 2.66 9.46
N ILE A 154 -6.57 3.81 9.30
CA ILE A 154 -7.91 4.06 9.85
C ILE A 154 -9.02 3.22 9.19
N ALA A 155 -8.76 2.60 8.05
CA ALA A 155 -9.67 1.73 7.32
C ALA A 155 -9.33 0.23 7.52
N ASN A 156 -8.46 -0.09 8.48
CA ASN A 156 -7.95 -1.43 8.79
C ASN A 156 -7.16 -2.10 7.65
N ASN A 157 -6.67 -1.34 6.66
CA ASN A 157 -5.71 -1.87 5.70
C ASN A 157 -4.38 -2.14 6.41
N LYS A 158 -3.76 -3.29 6.12
CA LYS A 158 -2.50 -3.70 6.75
C LYS A 158 -1.30 -3.32 5.89
N TYR A 159 -0.24 -2.90 6.56
CA TYR A 159 1.02 -2.50 5.95
C TYR A 159 2.18 -3.17 6.66
N VAL A 160 3.22 -3.48 5.89
CA VAL A 160 4.48 -4.00 6.38
C VAL A 160 5.60 -3.08 5.91
N GLN A 161 6.49 -2.70 6.82
CA GLN A 161 7.66 -1.91 6.48
C GLN A 161 8.91 -2.52 7.11
N TYR A 162 9.87 -2.84 6.26
CA TYR A 162 11.16 -3.37 6.68
C TYR A 162 12.17 -2.25 6.81
N ILE A 163 12.95 -2.26 7.87
CA ILE A 163 14.11 -1.40 8.00
C ILE A 163 15.37 -2.21 8.25
N ASN A 164 16.41 -1.83 7.51
CA ASN A 164 17.76 -2.35 7.69
C ASN A 164 18.60 -1.26 8.36
N CYS A 165 19.12 -1.56 9.54
CA CYS A 165 19.96 -0.65 10.29
C CYS A 165 21.25 -1.32 10.76
N ASP A 166 22.37 -0.59 10.64
CA ASP A 166 23.68 -1.00 11.15
C ASP A 166 23.95 -0.22 12.43
N LEU A 167 24.04 -0.94 13.56
CA LEU A 167 24.26 -0.35 14.87
C LEU A 167 25.76 -0.23 15.16
N LYS A 168 26.22 0.98 15.46
CA LYS A 168 27.65 1.21 15.70
C LYS A 168 27.98 1.29 17.19
N ALA A 169 29.23 0.97 17.49
CA ALA A 169 29.83 1.10 18.81
C ALA A 169 29.68 2.50 19.43
N ASN A 170 29.67 3.55 18.60
CA ASN A 170 29.57 4.93 19.07
C ASN A 170 28.12 5.40 19.32
N GLY A 171 27.14 4.48 19.32
CA GLY A 171 25.71 4.79 19.54
C GLY A 171 24.99 5.35 18.31
N TYR A 172 25.66 5.40 17.15
CA TYR A 172 25.04 5.79 15.89
C TYR A 172 24.51 4.56 15.17
N SER A 173 23.23 4.57 14.80
CA SER A 173 22.70 3.63 13.83
C SER A 173 22.83 4.21 12.42
N ARG A 174 23.06 3.42 11.37
CA ARG A 174 22.89 3.86 9.98
C ARG A 174 21.68 3.12 9.39
N ILE A 175 20.73 3.85 8.83
CA ILE A 175 19.51 3.30 8.25
C ILE A 175 19.68 3.26 6.74
N TYR A 176 19.52 2.09 6.11
CA TYR A 176 19.80 1.92 4.68
C TYR A 176 18.54 1.90 3.82
N TYR A 177 17.48 1.23 4.26
CA TYR A 177 16.27 1.01 3.44
C TYR A 177 15.03 0.99 4.31
N ALA A 178 13.93 1.56 3.79
CA ALA A 178 12.60 1.54 4.40
C ALA A 178 11.54 1.46 3.30
N PHE A 179 11.05 0.26 2.97
CA PHE A 179 10.02 0.08 1.93
C PHE A 179 8.68 -0.29 2.57
N PRO A 180 7.63 0.54 2.38
CA PRO A 180 6.29 0.20 2.84
C PRO A 180 5.61 -0.69 1.79
N GLU A 181 5.59 -2.00 2.05
CA GLU A 181 4.81 -2.97 1.28
C GLU A 181 3.38 -3.01 1.82
N THR A 182 2.42 -3.02 0.90
CA THR A 182 1.03 -3.26 1.24
C THR A 182 0.87 -4.76 1.39
N ASP A 183 0.47 -5.21 2.57
CA ASP A 183 0.29 -6.65 2.82
C ASP A 183 -0.96 -7.09 2.06
N THR A 184 -0.74 -7.62 0.86
CA THR A 184 -1.81 -8.15 0.01
C THR A 184 -1.95 -9.65 0.27
N GLU A 185 -2.08 -10.04 1.54
CA GLU A 185 -2.63 -11.35 1.88
C GLU A 185 -4.08 -11.40 1.39
N LYS A 186 -4.25 -11.93 0.17
CA LYS A 186 -5.51 -12.47 -0.34
C LYS A 186 -5.63 -13.94 0.04
#